data_AF-A0A7D6VDH4-F1
#
_entry.id   AF-A0A7D6VDH4-F1
#
_cell.length_a   1.000
_cell.length_b   1.000
_cell.length_c   1.000
_cell.angle_alpha   90.00
_cell.angle_beta   90.00
_cell.angle_gamma   90.00
#
_symmetry.space_group_name_H-M   'P 1'
#
loop_
_entity.id
_entity.type
_entity.pdbx_description
1 polymer ?
#
loop_
_entity_poly.entity_id
_entity_poly.type
_entity_poly.pdbx_seq_one_letter_code
_entity_poly.pdbx_strand_id
1 'polypeptide(L)'
;MGVNDPDYMEYDQGQMLTLFSDLQGFRQALTDRGQEMNDAATTLAAAWADNGALGVFQSTKGEWDGEFTDTLVILDKIAAEVENALHRALGTDGKIGDGFADI
;
A
#
# COMPACT_ATOMS: atom_id res chain seq x y z
N MET A 1 45.72 -7.19 -4.75
CA MET A 1 45.11 -8.49 -4.37
C MET A 1 43.95 -8.18 -3.44
N GLY A 2 42.71 -8.35 -3.92
CA GLY A 2 41.47 -8.40 -3.12
C GLY A 2 41.04 -7.08 -2.46
N VAL A 3 39.78 -6.65 -2.49
CA VAL A 3 38.53 -7.32 -2.87
C VAL A 3 37.60 -6.21 -3.40
N ASN A 4 36.97 -6.49 -4.54
CA ASN A 4 35.78 -5.79 -4.98
C ASN A 4 34.70 -6.00 -3.93
N ASP A 5 34.30 -4.97 -3.19
CA ASP A 5 33.02 -5.00 -2.48
C ASP A 5 31.96 -4.43 -3.43
N PRO A 6 31.06 -5.27 -4.00
CA PRO A 6 30.02 -4.83 -4.93
C PRO A 6 28.80 -4.18 -4.23
N ASP A 7 28.82 -4.03 -2.91
CA ASP A 7 27.62 -3.88 -2.07
C ASP A 7 27.03 -2.45 -1.94
N TYR A 8 27.58 -1.42 -2.59
CA TYR A 8 27.19 -0.03 -2.31
C TYR A 8 26.14 0.60 -3.24
N MET A 9 25.67 -0.07 -4.30
CA MET A 9 24.56 0.41 -5.15
C MET A 9 23.44 -0.62 -5.37
N GLU A 10 23.61 -1.88 -4.97
CA GLU A 10 22.52 -2.88 -4.88
C GLU A 10 21.57 -2.57 -3.70
N TYR A 11 21.95 -1.59 -2.86
CA TYR A 11 21.16 -1.10 -1.74
C TYR A 11 19.76 -0.71 -2.23
N ASP A 12 18.78 -1.42 -1.66
CA ASP A 12 17.36 -1.11 -1.63
C ASP A 12 16.47 -1.57 -2.79
N GLN A 13 16.97 -2.12 -3.91
CA GLN A 13 16.04 -2.58 -4.97
C GLN A 13 15.15 -3.74 -4.50
N GLY A 14 15.75 -4.76 -3.87
CA GLY A 14 15.01 -5.90 -3.32
C GLY A 14 14.04 -5.50 -2.22
N GLN A 15 14.46 -4.59 -1.33
CA GLN A 15 13.63 -4.10 -0.21
C GLN A 15 12.50 -3.18 -0.70
N MET A 16 12.72 -2.33 -1.71
CA MET A 16 11.67 -1.53 -2.35
C MET A 16 10.66 -2.41 -3.10
N LEU A 17 11.11 -3.47 -3.78
CA LEU A 17 10.20 -4.45 -4.41
C LEU A 17 9.37 -5.20 -3.36
N THR A 18 9.97 -5.62 -2.25
CA THR A 18 9.25 -6.21 -1.12
C THR A 18 8.24 -5.22 -0.54
N LEU A 19 8.64 -3.99 -0.27
CA LEU A 19 7.76 -2.95 0.26
C LEU A 19 6.58 -2.67 -0.68
N PHE A 20 6.83 -2.57 -1.99
CA PHE A 20 5.77 -2.39 -2.99
C PHE A 20 4.77 -3.56 -2.98
N SER A 21 5.28 -4.80 -2.96
CA SER A 21 4.45 -6.00 -2.86
C SER A 21 3.63 -6.02 -1.57
N ASP A 22 4.24 -5.66 -0.44
CA ASP A 22 3.59 -5.61 0.87
C ASP A 22 2.47 -4.56 0.90
N LEU A 23 2.71 -3.36 0.33
CA LEU A 23 1.69 -2.31 0.21
C LEU A 23 0.48 -2.78 -0.62
N GLN A 24 0.71 -3.48 -1.73
CA GLN A 24 -0.38 -4.10 -2.49
C GLN A 24 -1.12 -5.16 -1.68
N GLY A 25 -0.39 -6.00 -0.93
CA GLY A 25 -0.96 -6.99 -0.03
C GLY A 25 -1.84 -6.36 1.06
N PHE A 26 -1.36 -5.30 1.72
CA PHE A 26 -2.12 -4.58 2.74
C PHE A 26 -3.37 -3.92 2.16
N ARG A 27 -3.27 -3.34 0.96
CA ARG A 27 -4.42 -2.77 0.25
C ARG A 27 -5.49 -3.83 -0.05
N GLN A 28 -5.07 -4.99 -0.54
CA GLN A 28 -6.00 -6.09 -0.83
C GLN A 28 -6.66 -6.59 0.46
N ALA A 29 -5.86 -6.86 1.50
CA ALA A 29 -6.36 -7.30 2.78
C ALA A 29 -7.35 -6.29 3.38
N LEU A 30 -7.04 -5.00 3.32
CA LEU A 30 -7.94 -3.94 3.79
C LEU A 30 -9.24 -3.94 2.98
N THR A 31 -9.16 -4.06 1.65
CA THR A 31 -10.33 -4.16 0.76
C THR A 31 -11.24 -5.33 1.14
N ASP A 32 -10.66 -6.51 1.37
CA ASP A 32 -11.41 -7.71 1.75
C ASP A 32 -12.11 -7.51 3.12
N ARG A 33 -11.39 -6.95 4.11
CA ARG A 33 -11.99 -6.60 5.41
C ARG A 33 -13.08 -5.56 5.31
N GLY A 34 -12.97 -4.64 4.35
CA GLY A 34 -14.01 -3.64 4.13
C GLY A 34 -15.28 -4.24 3.54
N GLN A 35 -15.16 -5.27 2.68
CA GLN A 35 -16.32 -6.03 2.21
C GLN A 35 -16.98 -6.80 3.36
N GLU A 36 -16.20 -7.50 4.19
CA GLU A 36 -16.71 -8.19 5.39
C GLU A 36 -17.48 -7.22 6.31
N MET A 37 -16.93 -6.02 6.53
CA MET A 37 -17.58 -4.99 7.33
C MET A 37 -18.89 -4.50 6.71
N ASN A 38 -18.94 -4.33 5.38
CA ASN A 38 -20.17 -3.93 4.68
C ASN A 38 -21.27 -4.99 4.77
N ASP A 39 -20.91 -6.26 4.63
CA ASP A 39 -21.85 -7.38 4.78
C ASP A 39 -22.38 -7.47 6.22
N ALA A 40 -21.49 -7.32 7.21
CA ALA A 40 -21.87 -7.27 8.62
C ALA A 40 -22.77 -6.07 8.93
N ALA A 41 -22.46 -4.89 8.39
CA ALA A 41 -23.27 -3.69 8.57
C ALA A 41 -24.65 -3.82 7.94
N THR A 42 -24.75 -4.43 6.77
CA THR A 42 -26.04 -4.72 6.11
C THR A 42 -26.87 -5.68 6.94
N THR A 43 -26.25 -6.73 7.48
CA THR A 43 -26.92 -7.72 8.35
C THR A 43 -27.43 -7.08 9.63
N LEU A 44 -26.60 -6.26 10.29
CA LEU A 44 -26.97 -5.53 11.50
C LEU A 44 -28.10 -4.52 11.23
N ALA A 45 -28.04 -3.81 10.09
CA ALA A 45 -29.06 -2.85 9.72
C ALA A 45 -30.43 -3.51 9.53
N ALA A 46 -30.46 -4.68 8.89
CA ALA A 46 -31.69 -5.46 8.74
C ALA A 46 -32.22 -5.97 10.10
N ALA A 47 -31.32 -6.45 10.98
CA ALA A 47 -31.70 -6.96 12.30
C ALA A 47 -32.22 -5.85 13.24
N TRP A 48 -31.80 -4.60 13.04
CA TRP A 48 -32.12 -3.45 13.89
C TRP A 48 -33.08 -2.46 13.24
N ALA A 49 -33.81 -2.84 12.19
CA ALA A 49 -34.67 -1.95 11.43
C ALA A 49 -35.66 -1.13 12.29
N ASP A 50 -36.15 -1.71 13.39
CA ASP A 50 -37.08 -1.07 14.33
C ASP A 50 -36.42 -0.58 15.64
N ASN A 51 -35.07 -0.52 15.69
CA ASN A 51 -34.30 -0.14 16.86
C ASN A 51 -33.61 1.21 16.66
N GLY A 52 -33.81 2.15 17.60
CA GLY A 52 -33.16 3.46 17.58
C GLY A 52 -31.62 3.42 17.59
N ALA A 53 -31.01 2.31 18.02
CA ALA A 53 -29.57 2.08 17.94
C ALA A 53 -29.04 2.03 16.49
N LEU A 54 -29.90 1.76 15.50
CA LEU A 54 -29.53 1.72 14.09
C LEU A 54 -28.97 3.06 13.60
N GLY A 55 -29.56 4.18 14.03
CA GLY A 55 -29.10 5.51 13.60
C GLY A 55 -27.67 5.82 14.08
N VAL A 56 -27.35 5.46 15.33
CA VAL A 56 -25.99 5.61 15.87
C VAL A 56 -25.02 4.71 15.13
N PHE A 57 -25.40 3.45 14.90
CA PHE A 57 -24.58 2.51 14.13
C PHE A 57 -24.29 3.02 12.71
N GLN A 58 -25.30 3.51 11.98
CA GLN A 58 -25.13 4.06 10.65
C GLN A 58 -24.20 5.28 10.63
N SER A 59 -24.29 6.16 11.62
CA SER A 59 -23.38 7.30 11.76
C SER A 59 -21.94 6.83 11.95
N THR A 60 -21.69 5.93 12.90
CA THR A 60 -20.34 5.39 13.16
C THR A 60 -19.81 4.60 11.96
N LYS A 61 -20.66 3.86 11.25
CA LYS A 61 -20.28 3.15 10.02
C LYS A 61 -19.89 4.13 8.91
N GLY A 62 -20.60 5.25 8.78
CA GLY A 62 -20.27 6.30 7.82
C GLY A 62 -18.92 6.97 8.10
N GLU A 63 -18.59 7.21 9.37
CA GLU A 63 -17.25 7.68 9.77
C GLU A 63 -16.18 6.65 9.42
N TRP A 64 -16.44 5.38 9.73
CA TRP A 64 -15.55 4.28 9.38
C TRP A 64 -15.34 4.17 7.85
N ASP A 65 -16.38 4.37 7.04
CA ASP A 65 -16.28 4.36 5.57
C ASP A 65 -15.38 5.47 5.03
N GLY A 66 -15.43 6.65 5.65
CA GLY A 66 -14.54 7.76 5.34
C GLY A 66 -13.08 7.40 5.62
N GLU A 67 -12.77 7.00 6.85
CA GLU A 67 -11.41 6.62 7.28
C GLU A 67 -10.86 5.43 6.48
N PHE A 68 -11.71 4.46 6.15
CA PHE A 68 -11.37 3.32 5.31
C PHE A 68 -10.95 3.76 3.91
N THR A 69 -11.75 4.63 3.28
CA THR A 69 -11.46 5.16 1.94
C THR A 69 -10.18 5.98 1.94
N ASP A 70 -10.00 6.85 2.94
CA ASP A 70 -8.81 7.68 3.08
C ASP A 70 -7.55 6.83 3.25
N THR A 71 -7.62 5.76 4.04
CA THR A 71 -6.52 4.82 4.24
C THR A 71 -6.14 4.12 2.93
N LEU A 72 -7.12 3.67 2.14
CA LEU A 72 -6.85 3.07 0.82
C LEU A 72 -6.15 4.05 -0.12
N VAL A 73 -6.59 5.31 -0.15
CA VAL A 73 -5.96 6.36 -0.96
C VAL A 73 -4.52 6.62 -0.51
N ILE A 74 -4.25 6.59 0.80
CA ILE A 74 -2.89 6.75 1.34
C ILE A 74 -2.01 5.58 0.91
N LEU A 75 -2.49 4.34 1.02
CA LEU A 75 -1.76 3.15 0.56
C LEU A 75 -1.42 3.23 -0.93
N ASP A 76 -2.37 3.64 -1.77
CA ASP A 76 -2.16 3.82 -3.21
C ASP A 76 -1.09 4.88 -3.51
N LYS A 77 -1.11 6.00 -2.78
CA LYS A 77 -0.09 7.06 -2.91
C LYS A 77 1.29 6.56 -2.51
N ILE A 78 1.41 5.84 -1.39
CA ILE A 78 2.69 5.31 -0.94
C ILE A 78 3.23 4.29 -1.96
N ALA A 79 2.38 3.40 -2.46
CA ALA A 79 2.78 2.42 -3.47
C ALA A 79 3.31 3.10 -4.74
N ALA A 80 2.64 4.16 -5.21
CA ALA A 80 3.08 4.95 -6.37
C ALA A 80 4.43 5.65 -6.14
N GLU A 81 4.66 6.22 -4.95
CA GLU A 81 5.94 6.85 -4.62
C GLU A 81 7.08 5.82 -4.53
N VAL A 82 6.82 4.62 -3.99
CA VAL A 82 7.78 3.52 -3.95
C VAL A 82 8.13 3.03 -5.37
N GLU A 83 7.12 2.89 -6.24
CA GLU A 83 7.35 2.52 -7.65
C GLU A 83 8.16 3.60 -8.39
N ASN A 84 7.87 4.88 -8.15
CA ASN A 84 8.63 5.99 -8.72
C ASN A 84 10.09 5.99 -8.23
N ALA A 85 10.32 5.72 -6.95
CA ALA A 85 11.67 5.61 -6.38
C ALA A 85 12.44 4.43 -7.02
N LEU A 86 11.79 3.28 -7.18
CA LEU A 86 12.34 2.11 -7.86
C LEU A 86 12.77 2.43 -9.30
N HIS A 87 11.91 3.08 -10.08
CA HIS A 87 12.23 3.48 -11.46
C HIS A 87 13.42 4.46 -11.52
N ARG A 88 13.52 5.40 -10.58
CA ARG A 88 14.65 6.34 -10.51
C ARG A 88 15.95 5.64 -10.13
N ALA A 89 15.90 4.70 -9.19
CA ALA A 89 17.07 3.91 -8.80
C ALA A 89 17.61 3.11 -9.98
N LEU A 90 16.74 2.36 -10.67
CA LEU A 90 17.10 1.58 -11.86
C LEU A 90 17.66 2.44 -13.00
N GLY A 91 17.03 3.59 -13.27
CA GLY A 91 17.47 4.50 -14.32
C GLY A 91 18.78 5.24 -14.01
N THR A 92 19.13 5.38 -12.73
CA THR A 92 20.39 6.00 -12.30
C THR A 92 21.53 4.99 -12.35
N ASP A 93 21.32 3.77 -11.87
CA ASP A 93 22.31 2.69 -11.90
C ASP A 93 22.71 2.32 -13.34
N GLY A 94 21.74 2.22 -14.25
CA GLY A 94 22.01 1.95 -15.67
C GLY A 94 22.87 3.02 -16.37
N LYS A 95 22.76 4.30 -15.98
CA LYS A 95 23.59 5.39 -16.55
C LYS A 95 25.00 5.43 -15.96
N ILE A 96 25.14 5.05 -14.69
CA ILE A 96 26.44 5.00 -14.03
C ILE A 96 27.24 3.80 -14.57
N GLY A 97 26.61 2.63 -14.76
CA GLY A 97 27.25 1.45 -15.34
C GLY A 97 27.81 1.69 -16.75
N ASP A 98 27.07 2.40 -17.60
CA ASP A 98 27.52 2.74 -18.97
C ASP A 98 28.70 3.74 -18.94
N GLY A 99 28.66 4.73 -18.03
CA GLY A 99 29.72 5.74 -17.89
C GLY A 99 31.06 5.19 -17.33
N PHE A 100 31.04 4.06 -16.63
CA PHE A 100 32.26 3.35 -16.20
C PHE A 100 32.75 2.31 -17.21
N ALA A 101 31.92 1.88 -18.15
CA ALA A 101 32.32 0.96 -19.22
C ALA A 101 33.12 1.64 -20.35
N ASP A 102 32.98 2.96 -20.48
CA ASP A 102 33.64 3.79 -21.51
C ASP A 102 34.97 4.46 -21.04
N ILE A 103 35.50 4.10 -19.86
CA ILE A 103 36.84 4.50 -19.35
C ILE A 103 37.77 3.29 -19.29
#